data_AF-A0A1Z3MLG8-F1
#
_entry.id   AF-A0A1Z3MLG8-F1
#
_cell.length_a   1.000
_cell.length_b   1.000
_cell.length_c   1.000
_cell.angle_alpha   90.00
_cell.angle_beta   90.00
_cell.angle_gamma   90.00
#
_symmetry.space_group_name_H-M   'P 1'
#
loop_
_entity.id
_entity.type
_entity.pdbx_description
1 polymer ?
#
loop_
_entity_poly.entity_id
_entity_poly.type
_entity_poly.pdbx_seq_one_letter_code
_entity_poly.pdbx_strand_id
1 'polypeptide(L)'
;MGKVQEILIGHRTFAVDIDWKRWEEERCNQLRCQKFDAWSEKWITVYQLKNSRLWPDAPIRRWPGVPLQQGKYKVLSVEAVRMAETRPDLQTWRQTRIDKKRTMDKFFEIPSL
;
A
#
# COMPACT_ATOMS: atom_id res chain seq x y z
N MET A 1 -34.16 5.91 -20.64
CA MET A 1 -34.11 7.34 -20.26
C MET A 1 -33.52 7.42 -18.86
N GLY A 2 -32.24 7.75 -18.75
CA GLY A 2 -31.52 7.81 -17.47
C GLY A 2 -31.97 9.04 -16.66
N LYS A 3 -32.10 8.89 -15.34
CA LYS A 3 -32.43 10.00 -14.44
C LYS A 3 -31.22 10.95 -14.41
N VAL A 4 -31.41 12.18 -14.86
CA VAL A 4 -30.40 13.25 -14.73
C VAL A 4 -30.46 13.79 -13.31
N GLN A 5 -29.33 13.84 -12.59
CA GLN A 5 -29.24 14.50 -11.30
C GLN A 5 -28.88 15.97 -11.53
N GLU A 6 -29.78 16.85 -11.12
CA GLU A 6 -29.54 18.29 -11.16
C GLU A 6 -28.65 18.68 -9.99
N ILE A 7 -27.46 19.21 -10.28
CA ILE A 7 -26.58 19.79 -9.28
C ILE A 7 -26.83 21.30 -9.27
N LEU A 8 -27.25 21.82 -8.13
CA LEU A 8 -27.52 23.25 -7.91
C LEU A 8 -26.22 23.94 -7.46
N ILE A 9 -25.70 24.85 -8.29
CA ILE A 9 -24.58 25.73 -7.92
C ILE A 9 -25.08 27.18 -8.05
N GLY A 10 -25.38 27.82 -6.92
CA GLY A 10 -26.00 29.15 -6.88
C GLY A 10 -27.44 29.14 -7.39
N HIS A 11 -27.78 30.00 -8.35
CA HIS A 11 -29.12 30.07 -8.99
C HIS A 11 -29.19 29.36 -10.35
N ARG A 12 -28.18 28.57 -10.73
CA ARG A 12 -28.11 27.87 -12.02
C ARG A 12 -28.19 26.36 -11.81
N THR A 13 -29.08 25.72 -12.56
CA THR A 13 -29.26 24.28 -12.59
C THR A 13 -28.43 23.69 -13.72
N PHE A 14 -27.50 22.78 -13.42
CA PHE A 14 -26.74 22.06 -14.43
C PHE A 14 -27.22 20.61 -14.47
N ALA A 15 -27.66 20.18 -15.65
CA ALA A 15 -27.90 18.77 -15.96
C ALA A 15 -26.54 18.08 -16.12
N VAL A 16 -26.08 17.38 -15.09
CA VAL A 16 -24.89 16.54 -15.18
C VAL A 16 -25.36 15.12 -15.41
N ASP A 17 -24.90 14.51 -16.51
CA ASP A 17 -25.13 13.10 -16.78
C ASP A 17 -24.48 12.27 -15.66
N ILE A 18 -25.30 11.52 -14.93
CA ILE A 18 -24.87 10.68 -13.80
C ILE A 18 -23.87 9.64 -14.28
N ASP A 19 -24.10 9.08 -15.48
CA ASP A 19 -23.22 8.09 -16.04
C ASP A 19 -21.87 8.75 -16.35
N TRP A 20 -21.85 9.92 -17.00
CA TRP A 20 -20.61 10.67 -17.24
C TRP A 20 -19.82 10.94 -15.95
N LYS A 21 -20.50 11.38 -14.89
CA LYS A 21 -19.86 11.66 -13.59
C LYS A 21 -19.25 10.39 -13.00
N ARG A 22 -19.97 9.27 -13.04
CA ARG A 22 -19.49 7.97 -12.59
C ARG A 22 -18.27 7.51 -13.40
N TRP A 23 -18.33 7.63 -14.73
CA TRP A 23 -17.21 7.30 -15.61
C TRP A 23 -15.97 8.14 -15.32
N GLU A 24 -16.15 9.44 -15.04
CA GLU A 24 -15.04 10.32 -14.67
C GLU A 24 -14.45 9.96 -13.31
N GLU A 25 -15.28 9.68 -12.31
CA GLU A 25 -14.84 9.21 -10.99
C GLU A 25 -14.07 7.88 -11.08
N GLU A 26 -14.57 6.92 -11.86
CA GLU A 26 -13.90 5.64 -12.12
C GLU A 26 -12.54 5.87 -12.81
N ARG A 27 -12.46 6.75 -13.81
CA ARG A 27 -11.21 7.09 -14.50
C ARG A 27 -10.20 7.75 -13.55
N CYS A 28 -10.64 8.72 -12.75
CA CYS A 28 -9.79 9.36 -11.75
C CYS A 28 -9.27 8.36 -10.72
N ASN A 29 -10.11 7.41 -10.29
CA ASN A 29 -9.71 6.36 -9.36
C ASN A 29 -8.69 5.41 -10.00
N GLN A 30 -8.89 4.99 -11.25
CA GLN A 30 -7.93 4.16 -11.98
C GLN A 30 -6.56 4.84 -12.10
N LEU A 31 -6.52 6.11 -12.49
CA LEU A 31 -5.28 6.89 -12.55
C LEU A 31 -4.59 6.99 -11.19
N ARG A 32 -5.37 7.12 -10.11
CA ARG A 32 -4.85 7.15 -8.74
C ARG A 32 -4.26 5.79 -8.35
N CYS A 33 -4.93 4.68 -8.68
CA CYS A 33 -4.41 3.33 -8.47
C CYS A 33 -3.10 3.12 -9.23
N GLN A 34 -3.04 3.46 -10.53
CA GLN A 34 -1.81 3.34 -11.34
C GLN A 34 -0.63 4.12 -10.74
N LYS A 35 -0.88 5.36 -10.28
CA LYS A 35 0.15 6.15 -9.61
C LYS A 35 0.61 5.51 -8.30
N PHE A 36 -0.32 4.92 -7.56
CA PHE A 36 0.00 4.20 -6.33
C PHE A 36 0.79 2.93 -6.62
N ASP A 37 0.40 2.15 -7.62
CA ASP A 37 1.06 0.90 -8.00
C ASP A 37 2.51 1.18 -8.42
N ALA A 38 2.72 2.14 -9.34
CA ALA A 38 4.05 2.57 -9.77
C ALA A 38 4.91 3.15 -8.62
N TRP A 39 4.27 3.74 -7.61
CA TRP A 39 4.96 4.18 -6.40
C TRP A 39 5.33 3.00 -5.49
N SER A 40 4.41 2.04 -5.34
CA SER A 40 4.55 0.86 -4.48
C SER A 40 5.60 -0.14 -4.99
N GLU A 41 5.88 -0.14 -6.29
CA GLU A 41 7.00 -0.88 -6.89
C GLU A 41 8.36 -0.41 -6.36
N LYS A 42 8.47 0.89 -6.05
CA LYS A 42 9.74 1.51 -5.61
C LYS A 42 9.82 1.62 -4.09
N TRP A 43 8.69 1.82 -3.43
CA TRP A 43 8.62 2.15 -2.02
C TRP A 43 7.65 1.25 -1.27
N ILE A 44 8.07 0.83 -0.09
CA ILE A 44 7.22 0.12 0.87
C ILE A 44 7.10 0.92 2.16
N THR A 45 5.90 0.97 2.71
CA THR A 45 5.66 1.67 3.98
C THR A 45 6.13 0.84 5.17
N VAL A 46 6.60 1.51 6.23
CA VAL A 46 6.91 0.87 7.51
C VAL A 46 5.69 0.13 8.08
N TYR A 47 4.48 0.64 7.83
CA TYR A 47 3.23 -0.01 8.23
C TYR A 47 3.04 -1.38 7.55
N GLN A 48 3.25 -1.46 6.23
CA GLN A 48 3.18 -2.73 5.50
C GLN A 48 4.26 -3.72 5.97
N LEU A 49 5.47 -3.24 6.25
CA LEU A 49 6.54 -4.09 6.82
C LEU A 49 6.14 -4.70 8.17
N LYS A 50 5.52 -3.90 9.04
CA LYS A 50 5.05 -4.35 10.36
C LYS A 50 3.92 -5.37 10.25
N ASN A 51 2.90 -5.07 9.45
CA ASN A 51 1.66 -5.83 9.47
C ASN A 51 1.66 -7.03 8.52
N SER A 52 2.17 -6.85 7.31
CA SER A 52 2.17 -7.91 6.30
C SER A 52 3.42 -8.78 6.40
N ARG A 53 4.57 -8.19 6.77
CA ARG A 53 5.86 -8.90 6.78
C ARG A 53 6.37 -9.27 8.16
N LEU A 54 5.71 -8.80 9.22
CA LEU A 54 6.03 -9.04 10.64
C LEU A 54 7.37 -8.45 11.11
N TRP A 55 7.77 -7.32 10.54
CA TRP A 55 9.01 -6.64 10.91
C TRP A 55 8.75 -5.58 12.00
N PRO A 56 9.19 -5.75 13.25
CA PRO A 56 9.17 -4.70 14.26
C PRO A 56 10.26 -3.65 13.99
N ASP A 57 10.26 -2.58 14.79
CA ASP A 57 11.12 -1.41 14.56
C ASP A 57 12.62 -1.71 14.59
N ALA A 58 13.08 -2.59 15.48
CA ALA A 58 14.52 -2.87 15.61
C ALA A 58 15.10 -3.54 14.34
N PRO A 59 14.48 -4.59 13.79
CA PRO A 59 14.78 -5.14 12.47
C PRO A 59 14.81 -4.13 11.33
N ILE A 60 13.79 -3.27 11.28
CA ILE A 60 13.68 -2.24 10.25
C ILE A 60 14.89 -1.30 10.31
N ARG A 61 15.30 -0.87 11.50
CA ARG A 61 16.48 0.00 11.64
C ARG A 61 17.81 -0.72 11.35
N ARG A 62 17.88 -2.02 11.64
CA ARG A 62 19.12 -2.80 11.57
C ARG A 62 19.49 -3.23 10.15
N TRP A 63 18.52 -3.68 9.35
CA TRP A 63 18.80 -4.33 8.07
C TRP A 63 18.59 -3.41 6.85
N PRO A 64 17.38 -2.91 6.55
CA PRO A 64 17.13 -2.06 5.38
C PRO A 64 17.50 -0.59 5.64
N GLY A 65 17.77 -0.22 6.89
CA GLY A 65 18.26 1.11 7.28
C GLY A 65 17.17 2.03 7.83
N VAL A 66 17.44 3.35 7.80
CA VAL A 66 16.54 4.36 8.37
C VAL A 66 15.44 4.71 7.37
N PRO A 67 14.15 4.60 7.75
CA PRO A 67 13.04 5.00 6.88
C PRO A 67 13.07 6.48 6.52
N LEU A 68 12.76 6.78 5.27
CA LEU A 68 12.60 8.14 4.75
C LEU A 68 11.17 8.63 5.00
N GLN A 69 11.01 9.94 5.19
CA GLN A 69 9.70 10.58 5.26
C GLN A 69 9.24 10.97 3.85
N GLN A 70 8.14 10.38 3.37
CA GLN A 70 7.47 10.78 2.12
C GLN A 70 6.03 11.17 2.40
N GLY A 71 5.76 12.49 2.34
CA GLY A 71 4.48 13.05 2.74
C GLY A 71 4.14 12.66 4.18
N LYS A 72 3.01 11.96 4.38
CA LYS A 72 2.59 11.45 5.69
C LYS A 72 3.17 10.09 6.07
N TYR A 73 3.89 9.42 5.18
CA TYR A 73 4.35 8.05 5.39
C TYR A 73 5.85 7.96 5.68
N LYS A 74 6.22 7.00 6.54
CA LYS A 74 7.60 6.53 6.67
C LYS A 74 7.80 5.34 5.74
N VAL A 75 8.80 5.41 4.88
CA VAL A 75 8.98 4.47 3.76
C VAL A 75 10.42 4.02 3.62
N LEU A 76 10.60 2.85 3.02
CA LEU A 76 11.88 2.28 2.63
C LEU A 76 11.81 1.90 1.16
N SER A 77 12.96 1.84 0.48
CA SER A 77 12.97 1.32 -0.89
C SER A 77 12.70 -0.19 -0.88
N VAL A 78 11.93 -0.65 -1.86
CA VAL A 78 11.66 -2.08 -2.05
C VAL A 78 12.96 -2.85 -2.24
N GLU A 79 13.91 -2.28 -2.98
CA GLU A 79 15.24 -2.85 -3.20
C GLU A 79 16.02 -3.06 -1.90
N ALA A 80 16.05 -2.08 -0.99
CA ALA A 80 16.74 -2.23 0.29
C ALA A 80 16.12 -3.33 1.15
N VAL A 81 14.78 -3.47 1.10
CA VAL A 81 14.08 -4.55 1.79
C VAL A 81 14.38 -5.91 1.15
N ARG A 82 14.39 -6.01 -0.18
CA ARG A 82 14.77 -7.25 -0.89
C ARG A 82 16.20 -7.66 -0.54
N MET A 83 17.15 -6.73 -0.54
CA MET A 83 18.54 -7.00 -0.12
C MET A 83 18.65 -7.39 1.35
N ALA A 84 17.82 -6.82 2.23
CA ALA A 84 17.78 -7.24 3.62
C ALA A 84 17.25 -8.68 3.74
N GLU A 85 16.24 -9.05 2.97
CA GLU A 85 15.64 -10.39 2.99
C GLU A 85 16.54 -11.51 2.47
N THR A 86 17.57 -11.21 1.69
CA THR A 86 18.57 -12.22 1.30
C THR A 86 19.56 -12.53 2.42
N ARG A 87 19.59 -11.75 3.51
CA ARG A 87 20.55 -11.96 4.60
C ARG A 87 20.13 -13.16 5.46
N PRO A 88 21.03 -14.16 5.65
CA PRO A 88 20.68 -15.38 6.39
C PRO A 88 20.22 -15.14 7.83
N ASP A 89 20.85 -14.17 8.52
CA ASP A 89 20.52 -13.81 9.90
C ASP A 89 19.08 -13.32 10.04
N LEU A 90 18.63 -12.49 9.08
CA LEU A 90 17.25 -12.02 9.03
C LEU A 90 16.28 -13.13 8.66
N GLN A 91 16.63 -14.01 7.71
CA GLN A 91 15.77 -15.14 7.33
C GLN A 91 15.52 -16.07 8.51
N THR A 92 16.57 -16.47 9.23
CA THR A 92 16.44 -17.33 10.41
C THR A 92 15.57 -16.66 11.48
N TRP A 93 15.86 -15.40 11.81
CA TRP A 93 15.08 -14.65 12.80
C TRP A 93 13.60 -14.51 12.38
N ARG A 94 13.34 -14.27 11.10
CA ARG A 94 11.99 -14.07 10.57
C ARG A 94 11.21 -15.37 10.53
N GLN A 95 11.85 -16.48 10.18
CA GLN A 95 11.19 -17.79 10.07
C GLN A 95 10.51 -18.17 11.39
N THR A 96 11.20 -18.01 12.52
CA THR A 96 10.63 -18.25 13.86
C THR A 96 9.34 -17.46 14.11
N ARG A 97 9.24 -16.23 13.60
CA ARG A 97 8.04 -15.41 13.75
C ARG A 97 6.93 -15.83 12.80
N ILE A 98 7.27 -16.20 11.57
CA ILE A 98 6.31 -16.72 10.60
C ILE A 98 5.70 -18.02 11.13
N ASP A 99 6.51 -18.93 11.65
CA ASP A 99 6.05 -20.19 12.22
C ASP A 99 5.10 -19.93 13.38
N LYS A 100 5.46 -19.02 14.30
CA LYS A 100 4.57 -18.60 15.39
C LYS A 100 3.28 -17.93 14.90
N LYS A 101 3.31 -17.18 13.80
CA LYS A 101 2.09 -16.59 13.22
C LYS A 101 1.21 -17.67 12.61
N ARG A 102 1.82 -18.64 11.94
CA ARG A 102 1.14 -19.77 11.28
C ARG A 102 0.48 -20.74 12.27
N THR A 103 0.98 -20.86 13.50
CA THR A 103 0.27 -21.62 14.53
C THR A 103 -1.05 -20.97 14.95
N MET A 104 -1.16 -19.64 14.88
CA MET A 104 -2.39 -18.90 15.18
C MET A 104 -3.29 -18.71 13.95
N ASP A 105 -2.67 -18.56 12.78
CA ASP A 105 -3.33 -18.30 11.51
C ASP A 105 -2.70 -19.18 10.42
N LYS A 106 -3.31 -20.35 10.22
CA LYS A 106 -2.78 -21.40 9.35
C LYS A 106 -2.63 -20.95 7.89
N PHE A 107 -3.42 -19.96 7.46
CA PHE A 107 -3.42 -19.44 6.10
C PHE A 107 -2.58 -18.16 5.95
N PHE A 108 -1.76 -17.83 6.95
CA PHE A 108 -0.92 -16.65 6.88
C PHE A 108 0.16 -16.78 5.78
N GLU A 109 0.08 -15.87 4.81
CA GLU A 109 1.01 -15.73 3.71
C GLU A 109 1.66 -14.34 3.70
N ILE A 110 2.92 -14.29 3.29
CA ILE A 110 3.66 -13.04 3.13
C ILE A 110 3.44 -12.56 1.70
N PRO A 111 2.92 -11.34 1.49
CA PRO A 111 2.80 -10.77 0.16
C PRO A 111 4.16 -10.62 -0.52
N SER A 112 4.22 -10.87 -1.83
CA SER A 112 5.41 -10.60 -2.65
C SER A 112 5.75 -9.10 -2.67
N LEU A 113 7.03 -8.81 -2.89
CA LEU A 113 7.57 -7.47 -3.08
C LEU A 113 7.90 -7.27 -4.55
#